data_AF-A0A816KZB5-F1
#
_entry.id   AF-A0A816KZB5-F1
#
_cell.length_a   1.000
_cell.length_b   1.000
_cell.length_c   1.000
_cell.angle_alpha   90.00
_cell.angle_beta   90.00
_cell.angle_gamma   90.00
#
_symmetry.space_group_name_H-M   'P 1'
#
loop_
_entity.id
_entity.type
_entity.pdbx_description
1 polymer ?
#
loop_
_entity_poly.entity_id
_entity_poly.type
_entity_poly.pdbx_seq_one_letter_code
_entity_poly.pdbx_strand_id
1 'polypeptide(L)'
;MLKTNKRCQLGFKTLIDDAVFQHNSRPCSLADGDFNHDNLLDIVVINFDTNTIGIFLNNGNELFAPQITNTTGDQSSSMSVVVGDFNNDGYLDISVTNYDLHNIDIFLGYGNGNFTKQSSYSTGLHSNPYAIALNDFNKDVYLDIGVANSGTNTIDIFLD
;
A
#
# COMPACT_ATOMS: atom_id res chain seq x y z
N MET A 1 -21.99 -5.32 41.38
CA MET A 1 -20.90 -4.74 40.57
C MET A 1 -21.39 -4.60 39.14
N LEU A 2 -21.73 -3.39 38.70
CA LEU A 2 -22.13 -3.10 37.32
C LEU A 2 -20.86 -3.03 36.47
N LYS A 3 -20.70 -3.96 35.53
CA LYS A 3 -19.71 -3.86 34.45
C LYS A 3 -20.13 -2.69 33.56
N THR A 4 -19.36 -1.60 33.57
CA THR A 4 -19.56 -0.49 32.64
C THR A 4 -19.19 -0.97 31.24
N ASN A 5 -20.20 -1.07 30.38
CA ASN A 5 -20.03 -1.26 28.94
C ASN A 5 -19.29 -0.04 28.39
N LYS A 6 -17.97 -0.14 28.21
CA LYS A 6 -17.21 0.82 27.38
C LYS A 6 -17.80 0.74 25.97
N ARG A 7 -18.63 1.72 25.60
CA ARG A 7 -19.04 1.90 24.21
C ARG A 7 -17.80 2.25 23.41
N CYS A 8 -17.58 1.56 22.29
CA CYS A 8 -16.61 1.98 21.29
C CYS A 8 -17.09 3.33 20.75
N GLN A 9 -16.48 4.41 21.20
CA GLN A 9 -16.73 5.74 20.69
C GLN A 9 -15.58 6.06 19.74
N LEU A 10 -15.88 6.19 18.45
CA LEU A 10 -14.93 6.62 17.46
C LEU A 10 -14.66 8.11 17.67
N GLY A 11 -13.41 8.46 17.95
CA GLY A 11 -12.92 9.84 17.86
C GLY A 11 -12.41 10.09 16.45
N PHE A 12 -12.62 11.30 15.93
CA PHE A 12 -12.08 11.74 14.64
C PHE A 12 -10.99 12.79 14.88
N LYS A 13 -9.83 12.58 14.27
CA LYS A 13 -8.72 13.53 14.26
C LYS A 13 -7.94 13.37 12.95
N THR A 14 -7.63 14.48 12.30
CA THR A 14 -6.72 14.52 11.16
C THR A 14 -5.28 14.61 11.67
N LEU A 15 -4.41 13.69 11.21
CA LEU A 15 -2.98 13.65 11.58
C LEU A 15 -2.04 14.01 10.42
N ILE A 16 -2.49 13.75 9.19
CA ILE A 16 -1.80 14.09 7.95
C ILE A 16 -2.80 14.90 7.12
N ASP A 17 -2.47 16.15 6.83
CA ASP A 17 -3.34 17.09 6.12
C ASP A 17 -2.77 17.48 4.74
N ASP A 18 -3.46 18.40 4.07
CA ASP A 18 -3.09 18.91 2.75
C ASP A 18 -1.74 19.64 2.72
N ALA A 19 -1.22 20.08 3.86
CA ALA A 19 0.11 20.69 3.94
C ALA A 19 1.24 19.66 3.89
N VAL A 20 0.95 18.39 4.19
CA VAL A 20 1.94 17.30 4.18
C VAL A 20 1.95 16.56 2.83
N PHE A 21 0.79 16.39 2.21
CA PHE A 21 0.69 15.77 0.89
C PHE A 21 1.19 16.69 -0.22
N GLN A 22 1.64 16.08 -1.32
CA GLN A 22 1.83 16.82 -2.58
C GLN A 22 0.50 17.47 -3.01
N HIS A 23 0.57 18.72 -3.45
CA HIS A 23 -0.61 19.47 -3.88
C HIS A 23 -1.34 18.75 -5.02
N ASN A 24 -2.66 18.59 -4.91
CA ASN A 24 -3.51 17.82 -5.84
C ASN A 24 -3.12 16.34 -6.00
N SER A 25 -2.56 15.69 -4.97
CA SER A 25 -2.17 14.26 -5.00
C SER A 25 -3.34 13.28 -5.10
N ARG A 26 -4.50 13.63 -4.52
CA ARG A 26 -5.71 12.79 -4.42
C ARG A 26 -5.42 11.40 -3.82
N PRO A 27 -5.16 11.32 -2.50
CA PRO A 27 -5.03 10.05 -1.78
C PRO A 27 -6.27 9.16 -1.96
N CYS A 28 -6.10 7.91 -2.37
CA CYS A 28 -7.22 7.00 -2.66
C CYS A 28 -7.16 5.64 -1.95
N SER A 29 -5.97 5.22 -1.49
CA SER A 29 -5.76 3.96 -0.79
C SER A 29 -4.62 4.10 0.21
N LEU A 30 -4.65 3.33 1.30
CA LEU A 30 -3.60 3.30 2.30
C LEU A 30 -3.42 1.90 2.88
N ALA A 31 -2.23 1.66 3.43
CA ALA A 31 -1.92 0.53 4.29
C ALA A 31 -0.98 0.99 5.43
N ASP A 32 -0.94 0.22 6.51
CA ASP A 32 -0.05 0.45 7.66
C ASP A 32 0.94 -0.70 7.86
N GLY A 33 2.08 -0.38 8.47
CA GLY A 33 3.15 -1.33 8.73
C GLY A 33 4.33 -0.65 9.43
N ASP A 34 5.23 -1.42 10.05
CA ASP A 34 6.49 -0.89 10.57
C ASP A 34 7.54 -0.95 9.46
N PHE A 35 7.73 0.16 8.73
CA PHE A 35 8.58 0.20 7.54
C PHE A 35 10.05 0.51 7.86
N ASN A 36 10.36 0.89 9.09
CA ASN A 36 11.71 1.30 9.54
C ASN A 36 12.22 0.55 10.79
N HIS A 37 11.45 -0.43 11.29
CA HIS A 37 11.73 -1.28 12.43
C HIS A 37 11.91 -0.54 13.76
N ASP A 38 11.18 0.55 13.96
CA ASP A 38 11.17 1.29 15.21
C ASP A 38 10.03 0.88 16.17
N ASN A 39 9.19 -0.08 15.77
CA ASN A 39 7.99 -0.57 16.46
C ASN A 39 6.83 0.44 16.54
N LEU A 40 6.85 1.46 15.68
CA LEU A 40 5.72 2.36 15.46
C LEU A 40 5.09 2.00 14.10
N LEU A 41 3.76 2.03 14.04
CA LEU A 41 3.07 1.85 12.77
C LEU A 41 3.21 3.12 11.93
N ASP A 42 3.79 2.94 10.76
CA ASP A 42 3.91 3.91 9.68
C ASP A 42 2.73 3.76 8.71
N ILE A 43 2.65 4.68 7.74
CA ILE A 43 1.57 4.69 6.75
C ILE A 43 2.15 4.79 5.34
N VAL A 44 1.65 3.96 4.43
CA VAL A 44 1.83 4.11 2.99
C VAL A 44 0.51 4.52 2.34
N VAL A 45 0.57 5.42 1.37
CA VAL A 45 -0.59 6.02 0.70
C VAL A 45 -0.38 6.06 -0.80
N ILE A 46 -1.43 5.76 -1.56
CA ILE A 46 -1.47 5.94 -3.01
C ILE A 46 -2.09 7.29 -3.36
N ASN A 47 -1.33 8.06 -4.14
CA ASN A 47 -1.72 9.36 -4.66
C ASN A 47 -2.05 9.20 -6.15
N PHE A 48 -3.35 9.11 -6.46
CA PHE A 48 -3.82 8.78 -7.81
C PHE A 48 -3.35 9.81 -8.84
N ASP A 49 -3.53 11.11 -8.55
CA ASP A 49 -3.36 12.16 -9.57
C ASP A 49 -1.88 12.45 -9.85
N THR A 50 -1.00 12.19 -8.88
CA THR A 50 0.45 12.37 -9.02
C THR A 50 1.20 11.10 -9.42
N ASN A 51 0.54 9.94 -9.49
CA ASN A 51 1.18 8.65 -9.79
C ASN A 51 2.35 8.33 -8.82
N THR A 52 2.09 8.53 -7.53
CA THR A 52 3.09 8.33 -6.49
C THR A 52 2.57 7.53 -5.30
N ILE A 53 3.52 6.86 -4.65
CA ILE A 53 3.39 6.25 -3.33
C ILE A 53 3.98 7.23 -2.33
N GLY A 54 3.20 7.66 -1.35
CA GLY A 54 3.66 8.44 -0.20
C GLY A 54 3.88 7.54 1.01
N ILE A 55 5.04 7.66 1.64
CA ILE A 55 5.41 6.93 2.86
C ILE A 55 5.59 7.95 3.97
N PHE A 56 4.89 7.72 5.08
CA PHE A 56 4.89 8.57 6.26
C PHE A 56 5.39 7.76 7.45
N LEU A 57 6.63 8.02 7.87
CA LEU A 57 7.22 7.37 9.04
C LEU A 57 6.73 8.05 10.31
N ASN A 58 6.24 7.27 11.25
CA ASN A 58 5.68 7.73 12.51
C ASN A 58 6.78 7.93 13.54
N ASN A 59 6.99 9.16 14.00
CA ASN A 59 7.97 9.48 15.03
C ASN A 59 7.38 9.42 16.45
N GLY A 60 6.17 8.88 16.59
CA GLY A 60 5.41 8.86 17.83
C GLY A 60 4.74 10.21 18.12
N ASN A 61 3.96 10.24 19.20
CA ASN A 61 3.24 11.44 19.65
C ASN A 61 2.43 12.13 18.53
N GLU A 62 1.85 11.33 17.63
CA GLU A 62 1.03 11.79 16.50
C GLU A 62 1.79 12.66 15.47
N LEU A 63 3.11 12.53 15.41
CA LEU A 63 3.97 13.25 14.47
C LEU A 63 4.51 12.30 13.41
N PHE A 64 4.44 12.71 12.15
CA PHE A 64 5.05 12.00 11.02
C PHE A 64 6.27 12.75 10.50
N ALA A 65 7.26 12.01 10.03
CA ALA A 65 8.39 12.55 9.27
C ALA A 65 7.91 13.15 7.93
N PRO A 66 8.72 13.99 7.27
CA PRO A 66 8.45 14.41 5.91
C PRO A 66 8.22 13.21 4.97
N GLN A 67 7.26 13.33 4.07
CA GLN A 67 6.88 12.27 3.14
C GLN A 67 8.06 11.81 2.29
N ILE A 68 8.33 10.50 2.29
CA ILE A 68 9.17 9.85 1.29
C ILE A 68 8.27 9.47 0.11
N THR A 69 8.71 9.73 -1.12
CA THR A 69 7.89 9.52 -2.32
C THR A 69 8.55 8.57 -3.30
N ASN A 70 7.80 7.57 -3.76
CA ASN A 70 8.17 6.70 -4.89
C ASN A 70 7.19 6.91 -6.05
N THR A 71 7.65 6.76 -7.29
CA THR A 71 6.78 6.83 -8.48
C THR A 71 6.36 5.43 -8.91
N THR A 72 5.09 5.30 -9.31
CA THR A 72 4.53 4.09 -9.94
C THR A 72 4.67 4.11 -11.47
N GLY A 73 5.22 5.21 -12.02
CA GLY A 73 5.35 5.45 -13.45
C GLY A 73 4.28 6.38 -13.99
N ASP A 74 4.62 7.09 -15.06
CA ASP A 74 3.73 8.05 -15.71
C ASP A 74 2.45 7.37 -16.18
N GLN A 75 1.30 8.02 -15.94
CA GLN A 75 -0.02 7.53 -16.36
C GLN A 75 -0.37 6.14 -15.79
N SER A 76 0.10 5.83 -14.58
CA SER A 76 -0.25 4.58 -13.90
C SER A 76 -1.66 4.59 -13.32
N SER A 77 -2.12 5.74 -12.84
CA SER A 77 -3.42 5.88 -12.18
C SER A 77 -3.63 4.80 -11.13
N SER A 78 -2.64 4.67 -10.23
CA SER A 78 -2.62 3.62 -9.22
C SER A 78 -3.83 3.71 -8.29
N MET A 79 -4.40 2.54 -7.94
CA MET A 79 -5.70 2.46 -7.27
C MET A 79 -5.66 1.87 -5.87
N SER A 80 -4.80 0.88 -5.63
CA SER A 80 -4.77 0.14 -4.38
C SER A 80 -3.34 -0.21 -4.00
N VAL A 81 -3.10 -0.29 -2.69
CA VAL A 81 -1.83 -0.72 -2.10
C VAL A 81 -2.07 -1.81 -1.06
N VAL A 82 -1.14 -2.75 -0.99
CA VAL A 82 -0.97 -3.71 0.12
C VAL A 82 0.49 -3.79 0.50
N VAL A 83 0.74 -4.22 1.73
CA VAL A 83 2.09 -4.42 2.27
C VAL A 83 2.24 -5.82 2.85
N GLY A 84 3.41 -6.41 2.67
CA GLY A 84 3.75 -7.76 3.09
C GLY A 84 5.21 -8.06 2.76
N ASP A 85 5.81 -9.06 3.39
CA ASP A 85 7.17 -9.51 3.06
C ASP A 85 7.08 -10.46 1.86
N PHE A 86 7.38 -9.98 0.65
CA PHE A 86 7.23 -10.75 -0.60
C PHE A 86 8.50 -11.48 -0.99
N ASN A 87 9.65 -11.10 -0.43
CA ASN A 87 10.94 -11.69 -0.73
C ASN A 87 11.53 -12.51 0.44
N ASN A 88 10.79 -12.59 1.56
CA ASN A 88 11.14 -13.28 2.81
C ASN A 88 12.45 -12.77 3.45
N ASP A 89 12.75 -11.48 3.32
CA ASP A 89 13.93 -10.87 3.93
C ASP A 89 13.68 -10.29 5.32
N GLY A 90 12.43 -10.34 5.79
CA GLY A 90 11.99 -9.84 7.09
C GLY A 90 11.63 -8.35 7.10
N TYR A 91 11.63 -7.68 5.95
CA TYR A 91 11.16 -6.31 5.78
C TYR A 91 9.82 -6.28 5.04
N LEU A 92 8.97 -5.30 5.35
CA LEU A 92 7.74 -5.10 4.60
C LEU A 92 8.06 -4.52 3.22
N ASP A 93 7.50 -5.14 2.20
CA ASP A 93 7.46 -4.67 0.82
C ASP A 93 6.10 -4.03 0.50
N ILE A 94 6.00 -3.38 -0.66
CA ILE A 94 4.79 -2.73 -1.16
C ILE A 94 4.39 -3.34 -2.50
N SER A 95 3.10 -3.68 -2.66
CA SER A 95 2.51 -3.97 -3.96
C SER A 95 1.41 -2.97 -4.29
N VAL A 96 1.37 -2.51 -5.54
CA VAL A 96 0.40 -1.52 -6.03
C VAL A 96 -0.23 -1.96 -7.33
N THR A 97 -1.53 -1.71 -7.49
CA THR A 97 -2.25 -1.91 -8.76
C THR A 97 -2.23 -0.62 -9.58
N ASN A 98 -1.78 -0.70 -10.84
CA ASN A 98 -1.79 0.42 -11.77
C ASN A 98 -2.88 0.21 -12.81
N TYR A 99 -3.97 0.97 -12.67
CA TYR A 99 -5.20 0.78 -13.44
C TYR A 99 -4.96 0.93 -14.94
N ASP A 100 -4.32 2.02 -15.36
CA ASP A 100 -4.12 2.36 -16.78
C ASP A 100 -2.93 1.62 -17.42
N LEU A 101 -1.98 1.12 -16.60
CA LEU A 101 -0.86 0.30 -17.09
C LEU A 101 -1.15 -1.20 -17.10
N HIS A 102 -2.30 -1.63 -16.57
CA HIS A 102 -2.73 -3.03 -16.58
C HIS A 102 -1.70 -3.98 -15.95
N ASN A 103 -1.13 -3.55 -14.83
CA ASN A 103 -0.12 -4.30 -14.11
C ASN A 103 -0.22 -4.06 -12.60
N ILE A 104 0.51 -4.89 -11.87
CA ILE A 104 0.93 -4.59 -10.50
C ILE A 104 2.42 -4.32 -10.48
N ASP A 105 2.85 -3.44 -9.59
CA ASP A 105 4.26 -3.24 -9.29
C ASP A 105 4.59 -3.77 -7.88
N ILE A 106 5.82 -4.25 -7.72
CA ILE A 106 6.40 -4.64 -6.42
C ILE A 106 7.58 -3.70 -6.12
N PHE A 107 7.55 -3.11 -4.94
CA PHE A 107 8.62 -2.29 -4.40
C PHE A 107 9.18 -2.99 -3.16
N LEU A 108 10.47 -3.32 -3.19
CA LEU A 108 11.13 -3.98 -2.06
C LEU A 108 11.50 -2.96 -1.00
N GLY A 109 11.19 -3.25 0.26
CA GLY A 109 11.57 -2.47 1.42
C GLY A 109 12.98 -2.81 1.90
N TYR A 110 13.64 -1.85 2.56
CA TYR A 110 14.96 -2.06 3.17
C TYR A 110 14.94 -1.94 4.70
N GLY A 111 13.76 -1.88 5.32
CA GLY A 111 13.62 -1.73 6.78
C GLY A 111 14.10 -0.40 7.33
N ASN A 112 14.21 0.63 6.50
CA ASN A 112 14.62 1.98 6.91
C ASN A 112 13.69 3.06 6.32
N GLY A 113 12.49 2.66 5.89
CA GLY A 113 11.52 3.51 5.20
C GLY A 113 11.81 3.78 3.72
N ASN A 114 12.92 3.28 3.16
CA ASN A 114 13.18 3.36 1.72
C ASN A 114 12.73 2.10 1.00
N PHE A 115 12.32 2.30 -0.25
CA PHE A 115 11.81 1.25 -1.13
C PHE A 115 12.37 1.43 -2.53
N THR A 116 12.53 0.34 -3.27
CA THR A 116 12.93 0.36 -4.69
C THR A 116 11.95 -0.46 -5.51
N LYS A 117 11.47 0.09 -6.64
CA LYS A 117 10.68 -0.67 -7.61
C LYS A 117 11.54 -1.80 -8.18
N GLN A 118 11.13 -3.03 -7.93
CA GLN A 118 11.88 -4.23 -8.33
C GLN A 118 11.26 -4.90 -9.57
N SER A 119 9.94 -5.09 -9.56
CA SER A 119 9.23 -5.88 -10.56
C SER A 119 7.91 -5.26 -10.96
N SER A 120 7.47 -5.55 -12.18
CA SER A 120 6.14 -5.24 -12.70
C SER A 120 5.55 -6.49 -13.34
N TYR A 121 4.34 -6.86 -12.97
CA TYR A 121 3.63 -8.04 -13.49
C TYR A 121 2.35 -7.62 -14.20
N SER A 122 2.21 -7.98 -15.47
CA SER A 122 0.98 -7.69 -16.22
C SER A 122 -0.19 -8.51 -15.69
N THR A 123 -1.36 -7.87 -15.59
CA THR A 123 -2.65 -8.52 -15.32
C THR A 123 -3.46 -8.73 -16.61
N GLY A 124 -2.81 -8.60 -17.78
CA GLY A 124 -3.43 -8.71 -19.10
C GLY A 124 -3.91 -7.37 -19.67
N LEU A 125 -3.96 -7.26 -20.99
CA LEU A 125 -4.40 -6.03 -21.67
C LEU A 125 -5.86 -5.69 -21.32
N HIS A 126 -6.13 -4.42 -21.01
CA HIS A 126 -7.45 -3.90 -20.59
C HIS A 126 -8.00 -4.49 -19.28
N SER A 127 -7.15 -5.06 -18.44
CA SER A 127 -7.55 -5.68 -17.17
C SER A 127 -8.06 -4.68 -16.14
N ASN A 128 -7.50 -3.46 -16.13
CA ASN A 128 -7.86 -2.38 -15.21
C ASN A 128 -7.89 -2.87 -13.74
N PRO A 129 -6.72 -3.25 -13.18
CA PRO A 129 -6.63 -3.80 -11.83
C PRO A 129 -7.06 -2.73 -10.81
N TYR A 130 -8.02 -3.10 -9.96
CA TYR A 130 -8.72 -2.14 -9.08
C TYR A 130 -8.47 -2.40 -7.59
N ALA A 131 -8.49 -3.66 -7.19
CA ALA A 131 -8.29 -4.07 -5.80
C ALA A 131 -7.28 -5.21 -5.74
N ILE A 132 -6.55 -5.26 -4.63
CA ILE A 132 -5.48 -6.22 -4.37
C ILE A 132 -5.61 -6.75 -2.95
N ALA A 133 -5.34 -8.03 -2.75
CA ALA A 133 -5.38 -8.70 -1.45
C ALA A 133 -4.25 -9.72 -1.35
N LEU A 134 -3.74 -9.92 -0.14
CA LEU A 134 -2.67 -10.86 0.16
C LEU A 134 -3.22 -12.05 0.94
N ASN A 135 -2.82 -13.26 0.57
CA ASN A 135 -3.08 -14.47 1.34
C ASN A 135 -2.20 -15.62 0.82
N ASP A 136 -2.08 -16.69 1.59
CA ASP A 136 -1.53 -17.97 1.10
C ASP A 136 -2.65 -18.75 0.39
N PHE A 137 -2.82 -18.51 -0.92
CA PHE A 137 -3.84 -19.15 -1.76
C PHE A 137 -3.44 -20.58 -2.16
N ASN A 138 -2.15 -20.87 -2.27
CA ASN A 138 -1.63 -22.14 -2.75
C ASN A 138 -1.23 -23.15 -1.63
N LYS A 139 -1.11 -22.67 -0.38
CA LYS A 139 -0.72 -23.38 0.85
C LYS A 139 0.76 -23.73 0.98
N ASP A 140 1.67 -22.90 0.48
CA ASP A 140 3.12 -23.06 0.61
C ASP A 140 3.76 -22.19 1.71
N VAL A 141 2.93 -21.49 2.49
CA VAL A 141 3.33 -20.64 3.63
C VAL A 141 3.83 -19.25 3.21
N TYR A 142 3.93 -18.95 1.92
CA TYR A 142 4.31 -17.64 1.43
C TYR A 142 3.08 -16.80 1.01
N LEU A 143 3.28 -15.49 0.89
CA LEU A 143 2.20 -14.56 0.53
C LEU A 143 2.01 -14.54 -0.98
N ASP A 144 0.88 -15.05 -1.44
CA ASP A 144 0.39 -14.85 -2.80
C ASP A 144 -0.38 -13.51 -2.91
N ILE A 145 -0.51 -13.01 -4.14
CA ILE A 145 -1.23 -11.77 -4.47
C ILE A 145 -2.47 -12.09 -5.30
N GLY A 146 -3.65 -11.72 -4.80
CA GLY A 146 -4.90 -11.74 -5.55
C GLY A 146 -5.28 -10.37 -6.08
N VAL A 147 -5.60 -10.26 -7.37
CA VAL A 147 -5.93 -8.99 -8.04
C VAL A 147 -7.31 -9.07 -8.70
N ALA A 148 -8.18 -8.12 -8.38
CA ALA A 148 -9.47 -7.96 -9.06
C ALA A 148 -9.34 -7.03 -10.28
N ASN A 149 -9.61 -7.58 -11.45
CA ASN A 149 -9.50 -6.88 -12.74
C ASN A 149 -10.88 -6.45 -13.24
N SER A 150 -11.18 -5.16 -13.10
CA SER A 150 -12.50 -4.60 -13.39
C SER A 150 -12.80 -4.51 -14.90
N GLY A 151 -11.77 -4.40 -15.74
CA GLY A 151 -11.93 -4.26 -17.19
C GLY A 151 -12.19 -5.59 -17.90
N THR A 152 -11.59 -6.68 -17.40
CA THR A 152 -11.76 -8.03 -17.95
C THR A 152 -12.78 -8.90 -17.19
N ASN A 153 -13.26 -8.43 -16.03
CA ASN A 153 -14.09 -9.21 -15.10
C ASN A 153 -13.41 -10.51 -14.64
N THR A 154 -12.12 -10.46 -14.36
CA THR A 154 -11.31 -11.59 -13.90
C THR A 154 -10.72 -11.35 -12.51
N ILE A 155 -10.28 -12.43 -11.88
CA ILE A 155 -9.38 -12.38 -10.73
C ILE A 155 -8.12 -13.13 -11.13
N ASP A 156 -6.98 -12.47 -11.00
CA ASP A 156 -5.67 -13.09 -11.20
C ASP A 156 -5.06 -13.40 -9.83
N ILE A 157 -4.34 -14.53 -9.74
CA ILE A 157 -3.54 -14.89 -8.57
C ILE A 157 -2.09 -14.99 -9.02
N PHE A 158 -1.21 -14.20 -8.42
CA PHE A 158 0.23 -14.29 -8.56
C PHE A 158 0.77 -15.08 -7.38
N LEU A 159 1.50 -16.15 -7.69
CA LEU A 159 2.19 -16.97 -6.70
C LEU A 159 3.63 -16.48 -6.55
N ASP A 160 4.22 -16.69 -5.38
CA ASP A 160 5.61 -16.34 -5.05
C ASP A 160 6.68 -17.18 -5.79
#